data_AF-A0A8G0L970-F1
#
_entry.id   AF-A0A8G0L970-F1
#
_cell.length_a   1.000
_cell.length_b   1.000
_cell.length_c   1.000
_cell.angle_alpha   90.00
_cell.angle_beta   90.00
_cell.angle_gamma   90.00
#
_symmetry.space_group_name_H-M   'P 1'
#
loop_
_entity.id
_entity.type
_entity.pdbx_description
1 polymer ?
#
loop_
_entity_poly.entity_id
_entity_poly.type
_entity_poly.pdbx_seq_one_letter_code
_entity_poly.pdbx_strand_id
1 'polypeptide(L)'
;MHKTGDVIRIDSSDSKGSPSSFNPSPDTGRWIFTLGQGVPSYQMQVVDREQRIVYRSGSSFATPIAAAIAAIILGVVDHADVSKYEGLATLRPRLRTRLGMEKVLCETCVQNAGSKRLEYYYLTPWSFFEDSEQTQIHVILRTLRHVPP
;
A
#
# COMPACT_ATOMS: atom_id res chain seq x y z
N MET A 1 2.45 -23.31 2.06
CA MET A 1 1.80 -22.64 3.21
C MET A 1 2.72 -21.51 3.65
N HIS A 2 2.26 -20.26 3.57
CA HIS A 2 2.98 -19.11 4.12
C HIS A 2 2.94 -19.18 5.65
N LYS A 3 4.04 -18.86 6.33
CA LYS A 3 4.05 -18.77 7.80
C LYS A 3 3.28 -17.52 8.21
N THR A 4 2.68 -17.55 9.40
CA THR A 4 2.10 -16.36 10.03
C THR A 4 3.17 -15.26 10.07
N GLY A 5 2.89 -14.13 9.43
CA GLY A 5 3.85 -13.04 9.27
C GLY A 5 4.63 -13.03 7.95
N ASP A 6 4.26 -13.78 6.91
CA ASP A 6 4.87 -13.60 5.57
C ASP A 6 4.08 -12.62 4.67
N VAL A 7 2.86 -12.24 5.08
CA VAL A 7 1.93 -11.42 4.30
C VAL A 7 1.75 -10.03 4.92
N ILE A 8 1.49 -9.04 4.07
CA ILE A 8 1.07 -7.71 4.51
C ILE A 8 -0.46 -7.74 4.59
N ARG A 9 -1.02 -7.60 5.80
CA ARG A 9 -2.47 -7.51 6.01
C ARG A 9 -2.96 -6.13 5.60
N ILE A 10 -4.02 -6.08 4.80
CA ILE A 10 -4.67 -4.85 4.35
C ILE A 10 -6.14 -4.88 4.77
N ASP A 11 -6.51 -3.91 5.59
CA ASP A 11 -7.88 -3.72 6.05
C ASP A 11 -8.59 -2.63 5.21
N SER A 12 -9.90 -2.52 5.35
CA SER A 12 -10.72 -1.62 4.52
C SER A 12 -10.97 -0.28 5.21
N SER A 13 -10.93 0.82 4.46
CA SER A 13 -11.40 2.14 4.91
C SER A 13 -12.44 2.75 3.95
N ASP A 14 -13.14 3.77 4.44
CA ASP A 14 -13.89 4.69 3.58
C ASP A 14 -12.96 5.64 2.80
N SER A 15 -13.54 6.51 1.97
CA SER A 15 -12.82 7.51 1.18
C SER A 15 -12.15 8.62 1.99
N LYS A 16 -12.47 8.72 3.29
CA LYS A 16 -11.89 9.67 4.24
C LYS A 16 -10.78 9.04 5.10
N GLY A 17 -10.45 7.77 4.87
CA GLY A 17 -9.47 7.02 5.64
C GLY A 17 -9.99 6.53 7.00
N SER A 18 -11.30 6.52 7.22
CA SER A 18 -11.90 5.95 8.44
C SER A 18 -11.95 4.43 8.33
N PRO A 19 -11.52 3.67 9.36
CA PRO A 19 -11.62 2.21 9.35
C PRO A 19 -13.06 1.74 9.16
N SER A 20 -13.24 0.68 8.36
CA SER A 20 -14.54 0.05 8.15
C SER A 20 -15.02 -0.65 9.42
N SER A 21 -16.31 -0.54 9.73
CA SER A 21 -16.93 -1.21 10.89
C SER A 21 -16.89 -2.74 10.83
N PHE A 22 -16.72 -3.31 9.62
CA PHE A 22 -16.61 -4.75 9.40
C PHE A 22 -15.16 -5.27 9.42
N ASN A 23 -14.16 -4.41 9.66
CA ASN A 23 -12.79 -4.89 9.83
C ASN A 23 -12.71 -5.78 11.08
N PRO A 24 -11.86 -6.83 11.06
CA PRO A 24 -11.57 -7.59 12.27
C PRO A 24 -11.00 -6.68 13.37
N SER A 25 -11.18 -7.06 14.63
CA SER A 25 -10.66 -6.29 15.77
C SER A 25 -9.14 -6.04 15.72
N PRO A 26 -8.67 -4.97 16.40
CA PRO A 26 -7.27 -4.78 16.82
C PRO A 26 -6.55 -6.05 17.19
N ASP A 27 -5.62 -6.46 16.32
CA ASP A 27 -4.57 -7.44 16.64
C ASP A 27 -3.22 -6.71 16.70
N THR A 28 -2.24 -7.35 17.32
CA THR A 28 -0.85 -6.91 17.43
C THR A 28 -0.22 -6.71 16.05
N GLY A 29 0.27 -5.50 15.77
CA GLY A 29 0.98 -5.18 14.52
C GLY A 29 0.61 -3.82 13.94
N ARG A 30 1.17 -3.50 12.77
CA ARG A 30 0.81 -2.28 12.03
C ARG A 30 -0.53 -2.46 11.35
N TRP A 31 -1.39 -1.47 11.50
CA TRP A 31 -2.71 -1.50 10.91
C TRP A 31 -2.70 -0.73 9.60
N ILE A 32 -2.71 -1.43 8.48
CA ILE A 32 -2.62 -0.82 7.15
C ILE A 32 -3.98 -0.91 6.47
N PHE A 33 -4.48 0.22 6.00
CA PHE A 33 -5.78 0.34 5.34
C PHE A 33 -5.62 0.98 3.98
N THR A 34 -6.56 0.71 3.08
CA THR A 34 -6.81 1.57 1.93
C THR A 34 -8.30 1.52 1.57
N LEU A 35 -8.69 2.25 0.54
CA LEU A 35 -10.07 2.35 0.09
C LEU A 35 -10.65 0.94 -0.13
N GLY A 36 -11.64 0.59 0.69
CA GLY A 36 -12.32 -0.69 0.61
C GLY A 36 -13.82 -0.57 0.81
N GLN A 37 -14.37 0.62 1.04
CA GLN A 37 -15.81 0.86 1.08
C GLN A 37 -16.28 1.67 -0.12
N GLY A 38 -17.43 1.27 -0.68
CA GLY A 38 -18.02 1.99 -1.81
C GLY A 38 -17.10 2.01 -3.03
N VAL A 39 -16.35 0.93 -3.26
CA VAL A 39 -15.44 0.80 -4.41
C VAL A 39 -16.27 0.50 -5.65
N PRO A 40 -16.20 1.33 -6.71
CA PRO A 40 -16.87 1.04 -7.98
C PRO A 40 -16.22 -0.19 -8.63
N SER A 41 -17.04 -1.17 -8.99
CA SER A 41 -16.64 -2.42 -9.64
C SER A 41 -17.53 -2.68 -10.83
N TYR A 42 -16.98 -3.30 -11.88
CA TYR A 42 -17.78 -3.76 -13.00
C TYR A 42 -18.26 -5.19 -12.75
N GLN A 43 -19.57 -5.40 -12.87
CA GLN A 43 -20.15 -6.74 -12.81
C GLN A 43 -20.98 -6.99 -14.07
N MET A 44 -20.71 -8.12 -14.72
CA MET A 44 -21.53 -8.63 -15.81
C MET A 44 -22.82 -9.19 -15.22
N GLN A 45 -23.96 -8.65 -15.63
CA GLN A 45 -25.25 -9.24 -15.25
C GLN A 45 -25.51 -10.48 -16.10
N VAL A 46 -25.79 -11.60 -15.43
CA VAL A 46 -26.02 -12.91 -16.08
C VAL A 46 -27.25 -12.87 -16.99
N VAL A 47 -28.26 -12.08 -16.63
CA VAL A 47 -29.55 -12.03 -17.33
C VAL A 47 -29.45 -11.23 -18.64
N ASP A 48 -28.90 -10.01 -18.58
CA ASP A 48 -28.95 -9.07 -19.71
C ASP A 48 -27.62 -8.96 -20.47
N ARG A 49 -26.56 -9.66 -20.03
CA ARG A 49 -25.18 -9.51 -20.55
C ARG A 49 -24.69 -8.05 -20.62
N GLU A 50 -25.24 -7.20 -19.77
CA GLU A 50 -24.81 -5.81 -19.64
C GLU A 50 -23.79 -5.68 -18.51
N GLN A 51 -22.77 -4.85 -18.75
CA GLN A 51 -21.86 -4.41 -17.70
C GLN A 51 -22.52 -3.26 -16.93
N ARG A 52 -22.64 -3.42 -15.61
CA ARG A 52 -23.08 -2.34 -14.72
C ARG A 52 -22.03 -2.04 -13.67
N ILE A 53 -21.94 -0.76 -13.33
CA ILE A 53 -21.13 -0.32 -12.18
C ILE A 53 -21.92 -0.68 -10.92
N VAL A 54 -21.28 -1.45 -10.06
CA VAL A 54 -21.78 -1.80 -8.74
C VAL A 54 -20.78 -1.33 -7.69
N TYR A 55 -21.28 -0.78 -6.60
CA TYR A 55 -20.43 -0.38 -5.48
C TYR A 55 -20.33 -1.55 -4.49
N ARG A 56 -19.12 -1.84 -4.05
CA ARG A 56 -18.81 -2.96 -3.16
C ARG A 56 -17.97 -2.48 -1.98
N SER A 57 -18.09 -3.20 -0.87
CA SER A 57 -17.33 -2.92 0.34
C SER A 57 -16.70 -4.21 0.85
N GLY A 58 -15.42 -4.16 1.26
CA GLY A 58 -14.70 -5.29 1.83
C GLY A 58 -13.19 -5.14 1.76
N SER A 59 -12.46 -5.81 2.65
CA SER A 59 -10.99 -5.89 2.59
C SER A 59 -10.49 -6.58 1.31
N SER A 60 -11.31 -7.44 0.70
CA SER A 60 -11.06 -8.01 -0.63
C SER A 60 -10.98 -6.96 -1.75
N PHE A 61 -11.53 -5.76 -1.55
CA PHE A 61 -11.39 -4.63 -2.49
C PHE A 61 -10.22 -3.71 -2.12
N ALA A 62 -9.92 -3.56 -0.82
CA ALA A 62 -8.76 -2.81 -0.36
C ALA A 62 -7.44 -3.49 -0.75
N THR A 63 -7.36 -4.82 -0.64
CA THR A 63 -6.15 -5.61 -0.94
C THR A 63 -5.59 -5.38 -2.35
N PRO A 64 -6.36 -5.52 -3.45
CA PRO A 64 -5.82 -5.28 -4.79
C PRO A 64 -5.41 -3.81 -5.02
N ILE A 65 -6.05 -2.84 -4.35
CA ILE A 65 -5.65 -1.43 -4.40
C ILE A 65 -4.27 -1.26 -3.75
N ALA A 66 -4.05 -1.81 -2.55
CA ALA A 66 -2.74 -1.77 -1.91
C ALA A 66 -1.66 -2.51 -2.72
N ALA A 67 -2.01 -3.63 -3.35
CA ALA A 67 -1.10 -4.35 -4.25
C ALA A 67 -0.71 -3.49 -5.48
N ALA A 68 -1.66 -2.73 -6.04
CA ALA A 68 -1.37 -1.80 -7.13
C ALA A 68 -0.42 -0.67 -6.69
N ILE A 69 -0.60 -0.12 -5.48
CA ILE A 69 0.33 0.87 -4.90
C ILE A 69 1.74 0.27 -4.76
N ALA A 70 1.85 -0.95 -4.24
CA ALA A 70 3.13 -1.65 -4.13
C ALA A 70 3.78 -1.90 -5.51
N ALA A 71 2.98 -2.25 -6.53
CA ALA A 71 3.47 -2.44 -7.89
C ALA A 71 4.01 -1.13 -8.50
N ILE A 72 3.37 0.01 -8.24
CA ILE A 72 3.85 1.33 -8.66
C ILE A 72 5.22 1.63 -8.05
N ILE A 73 5.39 1.40 -6.74
CA ILE A 73 6.66 1.60 -6.03
C ILE A 73 7.75 0.71 -6.63
N LEU A 74 7.46 -0.58 -6.85
CA LEU A 74 8.38 -1.51 -7.51
C LEU A 74 8.76 -1.01 -8.91
N GLY A 75 7.78 -0.54 -9.69
CA GLY A 75 8.01 0.02 -11.02
C GLY A 75 8.98 1.20 -11.01
N VAL A 76 8.80 2.16 -10.10
CA VAL A 76 9.71 3.31 -9.96
C VAL A 76 11.12 2.86 -9.59
N VAL A 77 11.26 2.01 -8.57
CA VAL A 77 12.56 1.54 -8.10
C VAL A 77 13.27 0.66 -9.12
N ASP A 78 12.51 -0.12 -9.89
CA ASP A 78 13.06 -1.03 -10.87
C ASP A 78 13.57 -0.33 -12.14
N HIS A 79 13.01 0.84 -12.48
CA HIS A 79 13.42 1.67 -13.63
C HIS A 79 14.40 2.79 -13.24
N ALA A 80 14.63 3.02 -11.94
CA ALA A 80 15.57 4.01 -11.48
C ALA A 80 17.01 3.68 -11.90
N ASP A 81 17.73 4.70 -12.36
CA ASP A 81 19.12 4.58 -12.78
C ASP A 81 20.05 4.33 -11.59
N VAL A 82 20.59 3.11 -11.50
CA VAL A 82 21.49 2.68 -10.42
C VAL A 82 22.77 3.50 -10.30
N SER A 83 23.18 4.19 -11.38
CA SER A 83 24.35 5.08 -11.34
C SER A 83 24.08 6.41 -10.62
N LYS A 84 22.80 6.83 -10.54
CA LYS A 84 22.38 8.08 -9.89
C LYS A 84 22.14 7.94 -8.39
N TYR A 85 21.88 6.72 -7.92
CA TYR A 85 21.38 6.49 -6.56
C TYR A 85 22.28 5.50 -5.80
N GLU A 86 23.15 6.04 -4.94
CA GLU A 86 24.06 5.25 -4.12
C GLU A 86 23.30 4.25 -3.22
N GLY A 87 23.73 2.98 -3.26
CA GLY A 87 23.14 1.90 -2.48
C GLY A 87 21.84 1.33 -3.06
N LEU A 88 21.33 1.85 -4.19
CA LEU A 88 20.11 1.32 -4.83
C LEU A 88 20.25 -0.15 -5.19
N ALA A 89 21.34 -0.55 -5.84
CA ALA A 89 21.59 -1.94 -6.21
C ALA A 89 21.59 -2.88 -4.99
N THR A 90 22.15 -2.45 -3.87
CA THR A 90 22.27 -3.23 -2.63
C THR A 90 20.96 -3.30 -1.85
N LEU A 91 20.19 -2.22 -1.81
CA LEU A 91 18.98 -2.12 -0.99
C LEU A 91 17.71 -2.58 -1.73
N ARG A 92 17.69 -2.55 -3.08
CA ARG A 92 16.54 -2.96 -3.90
C ARG A 92 15.99 -4.36 -3.58
N PRO A 93 16.80 -5.39 -3.25
CA PRO A 93 16.27 -6.69 -2.82
C PRO A 93 15.43 -6.60 -1.53
N ARG A 94 15.78 -5.70 -0.61
CA ARG A 94 15.06 -5.54 0.67
C ARG A 94 13.63 -5.03 0.46
N LEU A 95 13.38 -4.25 -0.60
CA LEU A 95 12.04 -3.79 -0.95
C LEU A 95 11.07 -4.95 -1.25
N ARG A 96 11.58 -6.06 -1.76
CA ARG A 96 10.78 -7.26 -2.10
C ARG A 96 10.52 -8.16 -0.89
N THR A 97 11.00 -7.79 0.30
CA THR A 97 10.64 -8.48 1.55
C THR A 97 9.35 -7.90 2.09
N ARG A 98 8.60 -8.70 2.87
CA ARG A 98 7.39 -8.24 3.56
C ARG A 98 7.65 -6.96 4.37
N LEU A 99 8.68 -6.99 5.23
CA LEU A 99 9.02 -5.88 6.11
C LEU A 99 9.48 -4.65 5.33
N GLY A 100 10.24 -4.83 4.25
CA GLY A 100 10.69 -3.73 3.40
C GLY A 100 9.53 -3.03 2.71
N MET A 101 8.64 -3.78 2.05
CA MET A 101 7.46 -3.23 1.40
C MET A 101 6.51 -2.58 2.41
N GLU A 102 6.25 -3.24 3.54
CA GLU A 102 5.40 -2.71 4.63
C GLU A 102 5.90 -1.36 5.14
N LYS A 103 7.21 -1.25 5.42
CA LYS A 103 7.80 0.03 5.86
C LYS A 103 7.72 1.10 4.78
N VAL A 104 8.06 0.76 3.53
CA VAL A 104 8.04 1.74 2.44
C VAL A 104 6.62 2.26 2.20
N LEU A 105 5.61 1.38 2.11
CA LEU A 105 4.20 1.80 1.99
C LEU A 105 3.79 2.77 3.09
N CYS A 106 4.16 2.50 4.34
CA CYS A 106 3.81 3.36 5.48
C CYS A 106 4.51 4.72 5.45
N GLU A 107 5.74 4.79 4.91
CA GLU A 107 6.55 6.01 4.88
C GLU A 107 6.26 6.88 3.65
N THR A 108 5.90 6.28 2.52
CA THR A 108 5.77 6.99 1.24
C THR A 108 4.34 7.20 0.77
N CYS A 109 3.38 6.45 1.30
CA CYS A 109 2.01 6.43 0.79
C CYS A 109 0.96 6.80 1.84
N VAL A 110 1.33 7.44 2.94
CA VAL A 110 0.38 7.78 4.02
C VAL A 110 0.18 9.28 4.09
N GLN A 111 -1.07 9.72 3.90
CA GLN A 111 -1.43 11.13 3.93
C GLN A 111 -1.27 11.70 5.36
N ASN A 112 -0.28 12.59 5.54
CA ASN A 112 -0.01 13.45 6.70
C ASN A 112 -0.10 12.80 8.10
N ALA A 113 1.07 12.45 8.62
CA ALA A 113 1.42 12.13 10.02
C ALA A 113 1.09 13.23 11.07
N GLY A 114 0.26 14.22 10.72
CA GLY A 114 -0.05 15.41 11.54
C GLY A 114 -1.21 15.24 12.52
N SER A 115 -1.89 14.10 12.52
CA SER A 115 -2.86 13.79 13.56
C SER A 115 -2.49 12.46 14.20
N LYS A 116 -2.39 12.45 15.54
CA LYS A 116 -2.24 11.26 16.41
C LYS A 116 -3.45 10.31 16.26
N ARG A 117 -3.79 9.92 15.04
CA ARG A 117 -4.81 8.94 14.74
C ARG A 117 -4.14 7.58 14.89
N LEU A 118 -4.02 7.16 16.16
CA LEU A 118 -4.08 5.77 16.61
C LEU A 118 -3.48 4.75 15.63
N GLU A 119 -2.19 4.41 15.69
CA GLU A 119 -1.63 3.14 15.17
C GLU A 119 -2.01 2.65 13.74
N TYR A 120 -2.66 3.47 12.89
CA TYR A 120 -3.15 3.07 11.58
C TYR A 120 -2.63 3.92 10.43
N TYR A 121 -2.28 3.23 9.34
CA TYR A 121 -1.71 3.77 8.11
C TYR A 121 -2.74 3.66 6.99
N TYR A 122 -3.34 4.79 6.61
CA TYR A 122 -4.22 4.85 5.45
C TYR A 122 -3.37 5.10 4.19
N LEU A 123 -3.29 4.09 3.34
CA LEU A 123 -2.52 4.13 2.10
C LEU A 123 -3.28 4.84 0.99
N THR A 124 -2.60 5.81 0.41
CA THR A 124 -3.06 6.69 -0.63
C THR A 124 -1.95 6.88 -1.68
N PRO A 125 -2.20 6.57 -2.97
CA PRO A 125 -1.16 6.66 -3.99
C PRO A 125 -0.71 8.11 -4.27
N TRP A 126 -1.58 9.10 -4.09
CA TRP A 126 -1.25 10.50 -4.37
C TRP A 126 -0.14 11.05 -3.49
N SER A 127 -0.04 10.64 -2.22
CA SER A 127 1.07 11.05 -1.35
C SER A 127 2.44 10.63 -1.90
N PHE A 128 2.50 9.52 -2.64
CA PHE A 128 3.73 9.11 -3.32
C PHE A 128 3.98 9.95 -4.57
N PHE A 129 2.92 10.25 -5.34
CA PHE A 129 3.02 11.00 -6.60
C PHE A 129 3.29 12.50 -6.45
N GLU A 130 3.02 13.07 -5.28
CA GLU A 130 3.35 14.47 -4.97
C GLU A 130 4.87 14.72 -4.97
N ASP A 131 5.67 13.69 -4.71
CA ASP A 131 7.13 13.76 -4.68
C ASP A 131 7.77 13.52 -6.06
N SER A 132 8.93 14.14 -6.30
CA SER A 132 9.76 13.83 -7.46
C SER A 132 10.38 12.44 -7.36
N GLU A 133 10.75 11.81 -8.49
CA GLU A 133 11.44 10.50 -8.51
C GLU A 133 12.65 10.48 -7.58
N GLN A 134 13.47 11.54 -7.61
CA GLN A 134 14.65 11.65 -6.76
C GLN A 134 14.28 11.62 -5.26
N THR A 135 13.21 12.30 -4.87
CA THR A 135 12.70 12.33 -3.49
C THR A 135 12.15 10.96 -3.10
N GLN A 136 11.32 10.36 -3.97
CA GLN A 136 10.76 9.03 -3.79
C GLN A 136 11.86 7.99 -3.54
N ILE A 137 12.84 7.90 -4.44
CA ILE A 137 13.96 6.95 -4.33
C ILE A 137 14.77 7.22 -3.05
N HIS A 138 15.04 8.48 -2.71
CA HIS A 138 15.80 8.80 -1.50
C HIS A 138 15.07 8.35 -0.22
N VAL A 139 13.76 8.58 -0.12
CA VAL A 139 12.95 8.14 1.03
C VAL A 139 12.88 6.61 1.10
N ILE A 140 12.72 5.94 -0.05
CA ILE A 140 12.74 4.47 -0.12
C ILE A 140 14.09 3.93 0.38
N LEU A 141 15.21 4.43 -0.14
CA LEU A 141 16.54 3.95 0.27
C LEU A 141 16.81 4.22 1.75
N ARG A 142 16.45 5.41 2.25
CA ARG A 142 16.53 5.73 3.69
C ARG A 142 15.75 4.71 4.52
N THR A 143 14.53 4.38 4.10
CA THR A 143 13.67 3.42 4.79
C THR A 143 14.27 2.02 4.81
N LEU A 144 14.80 1.55 3.66
CA LEU A 144 15.37 0.21 3.51
C LEU A 144 16.70 0.00 4.25
N ARG A 145 17.43 1.08 4.58
CA ARG A 145 18.63 1.00 5.45
C ARG A 145 18.29 0.47 6.85
N HIS A 146 17.08 0.73 7.34
CA HIS A 146 16.57 0.28 8.64
C HIS A 146 15.80 -1.05 8.57
N VAL A 147 15.87 -1.75 7.44
CA VAL A 147 15.34 -3.11 7.27
C VAL A 147 16.53 -4.07 7.36
N PRO A 148 16.49 -5.09 8.24
CA PRO A 148 17.55 -6.09 8.30
C PRO A 148 17.72 -6.79 6.94
N PRO A 149 18.94 -7.25 6.61
CA PRO A 149 19.20 -8.01 5.38
C PRO A 149 18.38 -9.31 5.32
#